data_AF-A0A6N7AWC4-F1
#
_entry.id   AF-A0A6N7AWC4-F1
#
_cell.length_a   1.000
_cell.length_b   1.000
_cell.length_c   1.000
_cell.angle_alpha   90.00
_cell.angle_beta   90.00
_cell.angle_gamma   90.00
#
_symmetry.space_group_name_H-M   'P 1'
#
loop_
_entity.id
_entity.type
_entity.pdbx_description
1 polymer ?
#
loop_
_entity_poly.entity_id
_entity_poly.type
_entity_poly.pdbx_seq_one_letter_code
_entity_poly.pdbx_strand_id
1 'polypeptide(L)'
;MLAKNRVDRIVEKITEILDMHPPDLHFSIYLYQTYRELENTYRGMGIMGKAPIAFYSHRTKSIYVSLENITDRILAHEISHAVINFYFGTPPPGRMQEILAQYVDKHLWEE
;
A
#
# COMPACT_ATOMS: atom_id res chain seq x y z
N MET A 1 -14.07 9.93 -13.44
CA MET A 1 -12.61 9.68 -13.33
C MET A 1 -12.41 8.17 -13.41
N LEU A 2 -11.78 7.64 -14.45
CA LEU A 2 -11.52 6.19 -14.55
C LEU A 2 -10.62 5.75 -13.39
N ALA A 3 -10.78 4.52 -12.88
CA ALA A 3 -10.03 4.00 -11.73
C ALA A 3 -8.50 4.13 -11.92
N LYS A 4 -8.00 3.92 -13.15
CA LYS A 4 -6.59 4.12 -13.53
C LYS A 4 -6.08 5.51 -13.13
N ASN A 5 -6.75 6.57 -13.57
CA ASN A 5 -6.36 7.95 -13.27
C ASN A 5 -6.42 8.29 -11.77
N ARG A 6 -7.13 7.50 -10.95
CA ARG A 6 -7.17 7.72 -9.50
C ARG A 6 -5.97 7.07 -8.81
N VAL A 7 -5.64 5.83 -9.18
CA VAL A 7 -4.46 5.14 -8.65
C VAL A 7 -3.18 5.88 -9.04
N ASP A 8 -3.04 6.24 -10.32
CA ASP A 8 -1.86 6.96 -10.82
C ASP A 8 -1.61 8.26 -10.03
N ARG A 9 -2.66 9.08 -9.81
CA ARG A 9 -2.55 10.31 -9.01
C ARG A 9 -2.20 10.07 -7.54
N ILE A 10 -2.68 8.99 -6.94
CA ILE A 10 -2.31 8.61 -5.57
C ILE A 10 -0.82 8.25 -5.53
N VAL A 11 -0.34 7.44 -6.48
CA VAL A 11 1.08 7.09 -6.58
C VAL A 11 1.94 8.35 -6.76
N GLU A 12 1.58 9.23 -7.70
CA GLU A 12 2.29 10.50 -7.94
C GLU A 12 2.39 11.33 -6.66
N LYS A 13 1.26 11.60 -6.00
CA LYS A 13 1.24 12.37 -4.74
C LYS A 13 2.07 11.72 -3.63
N ILE A 14 2.07 10.39 -3.52
CA ILE A 14 2.90 9.67 -2.54
C ILE A 14 4.38 9.84 -2.84
N THR A 15 4.78 9.70 -4.11
CA THR A 15 6.18 9.89 -4.51
C THR A 15 6.66 11.32 -4.24
N GLU A 16 5.81 12.32 -4.44
CA GLU A 16 6.09 13.72 -4.10
C GLU A 16 6.19 13.93 -2.58
N ILE A 17 5.24 13.42 -1.79
CA ILE A 17 5.24 13.59 -0.32
C ILE A 17 6.50 12.96 0.30
N LEU A 18 6.89 11.78 -0.18
CA LEU A 18 8.04 11.05 0.33
C LEU A 18 9.37 11.51 -0.27
N ASP A 19 9.34 12.31 -1.35
CA ASP A 19 10.51 12.62 -2.19
C ASP A 19 11.26 11.35 -2.63
N MET A 20 10.49 10.31 -3.00
CA MET A 20 10.99 8.99 -3.38
C MET A 20 10.49 8.64 -4.78
N HIS A 21 11.41 8.63 -5.74
CA HIS A 21 11.12 8.39 -7.15
C HIS A 21 11.79 7.10 -7.66
N PRO A 22 11.30 5.91 -7.25
CA PRO A 22 11.87 4.65 -7.70
C PRO A 22 11.69 4.47 -9.22
N PRO A 23 12.75 4.13 -9.97
CA PRO A 23 12.60 3.77 -11.38
C PRO A 23 11.79 2.48 -11.50
N ASP A 24 10.96 2.39 -12.55
CA ASP A 24 10.18 1.20 -12.90
C ASP A 24 9.30 0.65 -11.76
N LEU A 25 8.65 1.53 -10.99
CA LEU A 25 7.70 1.14 -9.95
C LEU A 25 6.58 0.27 -10.53
N HIS A 26 6.46 -0.96 -10.05
CA HIS A 26 5.40 -1.89 -10.45
C HIS A 26 4.92 -2.72 -9.25
N PHE A 27 3.61 -2.83 -9.09
CA PHE A 27 3.01 -3.68 -8.07
C PHE A 27 1.63 -4.15 -8.54
N SER A 28 1.16 -5.27 -7.98
CA SER A 28 -0.20 -5.75 -8.23
C SER A 28 -1.15 -5.29 -7.13
N ILE A 29 -2.41 -5.03 -7.48
CA ILE A 29 -3.47 -4.79 -6.51
C ILE A 29 -4.48 -5.93 -6.63
N TYR A 30 -4.65 -6.69 -5.55
CA TYR A 30 -5.67 -7.72 -5.41
C TYR A 30 -6.86 -7.16 -4.64
N LEU A 31 -8.01 -7.16 -5.30
CA LEU A 31 -9.27 -6.67 -4.76
C LEU A 31 -10.12 -7.87 -4.31
N TYR A 32 -10.53 -7.86 -3.05
CA TYR A 32 -11.44 -8.86 -2.49
C TYR A 32 -12.79 -8.22 -2.21
N GLN A 33 -13.88 -8.97 -2.40
CA GLN A 33 -15.21 -8.42 -2.20
C GLN A 33 -15.47 -8.12 -0.72
N THR A 34 -14.93 -8.94 0.17
CA THR A 34 -15.14 -8.86 1.64
C THR A 34 -13.81 -9.00 2.40
N TYR A 35 -13.76 -8.51 3.64
CA TYR A 35 -12.62 -8.68 4.54
C TYR A 35 -12.36 -10.16 4.84
N ARG A 36 -13.40 -10.99 4.86
CA ARG A 36 -13.27 -12.44 5.08
C ARG A 36 -12.45 -13.11 3.98
N GLU A 37 -12.64 -12.73 2.72
CA GLU A 37 -11.84 -13.25 1.60
C GLU A 37 -10.37 -12.82 1.69
N LEU A 38 -10.13 -11.56 2.06
CA LEU A 38 -8.78 -11.05 2.33
C LEU A 38 -8.13 -11.80 3.50
N GLU A 39 -8.85 -11.99 4.61
CA GLU A 39 -8.37 -12.71 5.79
C GLU A 39 -8.02 -14.17 5.46
N ASN A 40 -8.86 -14.85 4.69
CA ASN A 40 -8.58 -16.21 4.22
C ASN A 40 -7.30 -16.26 3.39
N THR A 41 -7.10 -15.27 2.50
CA THR A 41 -5.87 -15.14 1.71
C THR A 41 -4.66 -14.90 2.61
N TYR A 42 -4.76 -13.96 3.56
CA TYR A 42 -3.68 -13.62 4.51
C TYR A 42 -3.23 -14.83 5.33
N ARG A 43 -4.19 -15.62 5.84
CA ARG A 43 -3.90 -16.88 6.56
C ARG A 43 -3.35 -17.96 5.63
N GLY A 44 -3.86 -18.05 4.40
CA GLY A 44 -3.37 -18.98 3.37
C GLY A 44 -1.93 -18.72 2.95
N MET A 45 -1.43 -17.49 3.11
CA MET A 45 -0.02 -17.14 2.94
C MET A 45 0.87 -17.61 4.10
N GLY A 46 0.31 -18.24 5.13
CA GLY A 46 1.04 -18.70 6.32
C GLY A 46 1.40 -17.57 7.29
N ILE A 47 0.80 -16.38 7.14
CA ILE A 47 1.06 -15.26 8.03
C ILE A 47 0.27 -15.46 9.33
N MET A 48 0.97 -15.40 10.45
CA MET A 48 0.38 -15.58 11.77
C MET A 48 -0.21 -14.26 12.30
N GLY A 49 -1.27 -14.35 13.10
CA GLY A 49 -1.92 -13.20 13.72
C GLY A 49 -3.20 -12.76 13.02
N LYS A 50 -3.77 -11.66 13.50
CA LYS A 50 -4.99 -11.07 12.93
C LYS A 50 -4.67 -10.42 11.59
N ALA A 51 -5.46 -10.69 10.56
CA ALA A 51 -5.32 -10.02 9.28
C ALA A 51 -5.62 -8.51 9.45
N PRO A 52 -4.82 -7.63 8.82
CA PRO A 52 -5.18 -6.21 8.71
C PRO A 52 -6.30 -6.03 7.65
N ILE A 53 -6.93 -4.86 7.63
CA ILE A 53 -8.01 -4.53 6.67
C ILE A 53 -7.50 -4.38 5.22
N ALA A 54 -6.22 -4.10 5.08
CA ALA A 54 -5.43 -4.11 3.84
C ALA A 54 -3.97 -4.38 4.22
N PHE A 55 -3.15 -4.85 3.28
CA PHE A 55 -1.70 -4.95 3.50
C PHE A 55 -0.92 -4.98 2.18
N TYR A 56 0.30 -4.45 2.24
CA TYR A 56 1.35 -4.67 1.26
C TYR A 56 2.21 -5.88 1.65
N SER A 57 2.44 -6.76 0.68
CA SER A 57 3.40 -7.86 0.78
C SER A 57 4.64 -7.53 -0.04
N HIS A 58 5.77 -7.32 0.65
CA HIS A 58 7.05 -7.12 -0.03
C HIS A 58 7.48 -8.33 -0.86
N ARG A 59 7.20 -9.55 -0.36
CA ARG A 59 7.57 -10.81 -1.04
C ARG A 59 6.92 -10.94 -2.41
N THR A 60 5.65 -10.55 -2.54
CA THR A 60 4.89 -10.67 -3.78
C THR A 60 4.73 -9.34 -4.51
N LYS A 61 5.30 -8.24 -3.97
CA LYS A 61 5.15 -6.87 -4.48
C LYS A 61 3.68 -6.53 -4.77
N SER A 62 2.82 -6.83 -3.82
CA SER A 62 1.37 -6.82 -4.04
C SER A 62 0.64 -6.18 -2.87
N ILE A 63 -0.37 -5.39 -3.19
CA ILE A 63 -1.31 -4.80 -2.25
C ILE A 63 -2.58 -5.65 -2.25
N TYR A 64 -3.04 -6.03 -1.06
CA TYR A 64 -4.27 -6.79 -0.85
C TYR A 64 -5.25 -5.91 -0.09
N VAL A 65 -6.44 -5.72 -0.63
CA VAL A 65 -7.45 -4.84 -0.02
C VAL A 65 -8.86 -5.36 -0.24
N SER A 66 -9.71 -5.15 0.76
CA SER A 66 -11.15 -5.43 0.63
C SER A 66 -11.91 -4.22 0.12
N LEU A 67 -12.79 -4.43 -0.86
CA LEU A 67 -13.69 -3.41 -1.39
C LEU A 67 -14.66 -2.85 -0.35
N GLU A 68 -14.99 -3.63 0.70
CA GLU A 68 -15.92 -3.18 1.75
C GLU A 68 -15.31 -2.16 2.72
N ASN A 69 -13.96 -2.09 2.77
CA ASN A 69 -13.23 -1.21 3.68
C ASN A 69 -12.30 -0.23 2.95
N ILE A 70 -12.14 -0.33 1.64
CA ILE A 70 -11.18 0.49 0.90
C ILE A 70 -11.51 1.98 1.00
N THR A 71 -10.50 2.78 1.34
CA THR A 71 -10.51 4.24 1.23
C THR A 71 -9.24 4.68 0.55
N ASP A 72 -9.20 5.89 0.00
CA ASP A 72 -7.98 6.40 -0.61
C ASP A 72 -6.82 6.48 0.39
N ARG A 73 -7.11 6.77 1.67
CA ARG A 73 -6.11 6.78 2.74
C ARG A 73 -5.52 5.38 2.97
N ILE A 74 -6.38 4.35 3.08
CA ILE A 74 -5.92 2.96 3.23
C ILE A 74 -5.08 2.53 2.02
N LEU A 75 -5.56 2.83 0.80
CA LEU A 75 -4.81 2.47 -0.40
C LEU A 75 -3.47 3.22 -0.47
N ALA A 76 -3.45 4.51 -0.13
CA ALA A 76 -2.23 5.31 -0.12
C ALA A 76 -1.22 4.81 0.92
N HIS A 77 -1.69 4.37 2.08
CA HIS A 77 -0.84 3.75 3.11
C HIS A 77 -0.10 2.53 2.55
N GLU A 78 -0.83 1.60 1.92
CA GLU A 78 -0.22 0.40 1.34
C GLU A 78 0.66 0.70 0.12
N ILE A 79 0.29 1.68 -0.71
CA ILE A 79 1.14 2.15 -1.81
C ILE A 79 2.42 2.79 -1.27
N SER A 80 2.38 3.46 -0.12
CA SER A 80 3.57 4.03 0.52
C SER A 80 4.57 2.94 0.86
N HIS A 81 4.12 1.81 1.40
CA HIS A 81 5.00 0.65 1.59
C HIS A 81 5.61 0.16 0.26
N ALA A 82 4.83 0.11 -0.81
CA ALA A 82 5.37 -0.26 -2.12
C ALA A 82 6.45 0.71 -2.61
N VAL A 83 6.20 2.03 -2.57
CA VAL A 83 7.15 3.08 -2.98
C VAL A 83 8.43 3.00 -2.14
N ILE A 84 8.31 2.92 -0.81
CA ILE A 84 9.44 2.84 0.12
C ILE A 84 10.30 1.61 -0.20
N ASN A 85 9.68 0.42 -0.32
CA ASN A 85 10.42 -0.82 -0.55
C ASN A 85 11.00 -0.94 -1.96
N PHE A 86 10.49 -0.18 -2.93
CA PHE A 86 11.09 -0.06 -4.27
C PHE A 86 12.26 0.93 -4.29
N TYR A 87 12.17 2.01 -3.51
CA TYR A 87 13.19 3.05 -3.47
C TYR A 87 14.47 2.58 -2.76
N PHE A 88 14.33 1.87 -1.64
CA PHE A 88 15.48 1.33 -0.92
C PHE A 88 15.91 -0.04 -1.48
N GLY A 89 17.20 -0.20 -1.80
CA GLY A 89 17.75 -1.48 -2.25
C GLY A 89 17.64 -2.62 -1.23
N THR A 90 17.41 -2.30 0.04
CA THR A 90 17.01 -3.24 1.09
C THR A 90 15.87 -2.61 1.88
N PRO A 91 14.77 -3.35 2.15
CA PRO A 91 13.67 -2.85 2.96
C PRO A 91 14.14 -2.17 4.25
N PRO A 92 13.76 -0.91 4.51
CA PRO A 92 14.08 -0.28 5.77
C PRO A 92 13.31 -0.96 6.93
N PRO A 93 13.71 -0.75 8.19
CA PRO A 93 13.03 -1.37 9.33
C PRO A 93 11.53 -1.09 9.33
N GLY A 94 10.71 -2.08 9.68
CA GLY A 94 9.23 -1.96 9.60
C GLY A 94 8.68 -0.71 10.30
N ARG A 95 9.17 -0.38 11.50
CA ARG A 95 8.76 0.84 12.21
C ARG A 95 9.04 2.13 11.42
N MET A 96 10.12 2.19 10.66
CA MET A 96 10.43 3.34 9.79
C MET A 96 9.43 3.41 8.64
N GLN A 97 9.09 2.27 8.02
CA GLN A 97 8.09 2.21 6.96
C GLN A 97 6.74 2.75 7.44
N GLU A 98 6.27 2.30 8.62
CA GLU A 98 5.02 2.78 9.23
C GLU A 98 5.03 4.29 9.49
N ILE A 99 6.14 4.85 10.00
CA ILE A 99 6.26 6.29 10.25
C ILE A 99 6.12 7.08 8.94
N LEU A 100 6.75 6.61 7.86
CA LEU A 100 6.67 7.24 6.54
C LEU A 100 5.28 7.09 5.91
N ALA A 101 4.64 5.93 6.06
CA ALA A 101 3.27 5.72 5.61
C ALA A 101 2.27 6.59 6.38
N GLN A 102 2.47 6.77 7.69
CA GLN A 102 1.68 7.69 8.52
C GLN A 102 1.93 9.16 8.18
N TYR A 103 3.14 9.50 7.72
CA TYR A 103 3.42 10.83 7.18
C TYR A 103 2.60 11.07 5.90
N VAL A 104 2.59 10.12 4.97
CA VAL A 104 1.71 10.17 3.79
C VAL A 104 0.24 10.31 4.18
N ASP A 105 -0.24 9.50 5.13
CA ASP A 105 -1.62 9.56 5.61
C ASP A 105 -2.05 10.96 6.06
N LYS A 106 -1.12 11.72 6.65
CA LYS A 106 -1.37 13.08 7.13
C LYS A 106 -1.40 14.10 5.99
N HIS A 107 -0.52 13.94 5.01
CA HIS A 107 -0.26 14.93 3.96
C HIS A 107 -0.94 14.64 2.61
N LEU A 108 -1.60 13.48 2.45
CA LEU A 108 -2.16 13.01 1.17
C LEU A 108 -3.08 14.03 0.48
N TRP A 109 -3.84 14.80 1.26
CA TRP A 109 -4.82 15.78 0.76
C TRP A 109 -4.54 17.21 1.20
N GLU A 110 -3.33 17.47 1.71
CA GLU A 110 -2.91 18.85 1.93
C GLU A 110 -2.61 19.51 0.56
N GLU A 111 -3.11 20.74 0.41
CA GLU A 111 -2.95 21.59 -0.79
C GLU A 111 -1.50 22.06 -0.95
#